data_AF-A0A803NDH3-F1
#
_entry.id   AF-A0A803NDH3-F1
#
_cell.length_a   1.000
_cell.length_b   1.000
_cell.length_c   1.000
_cell.angle_alpha   90.00
_cell.angle_beta   90.00
_cell.angle_gamma   90.00
#
_symmetry.space_group_name_H-M   'P 1'
#
loop_
_entity.id
_entity.type
_entity.pdbx_description
1 polymer ?
#
loop_
_entity_poly.entity_id
_entity_poly.type
_entity_poly.pdbx_seq_one_letter_code
_entity_poly.pdbx_strand_id
1 'polypeptide(L)'
;MVEASPWHKKPQTLACPLFIAQEKDGSSIGHPFKITSPISSKYLPFGPTEFYVVDDTTTCTKPLAWRLTTDNATGQIYVAAGTTESLGPSPFSITLPFSDVQPNEYEIFHCDNVICKLAGIFENGLLGMNTDFNLKFTFRFRKALTQTSQIM
;
A
#
# COMPACT_ATOMS: atom_id res chain seq x y z
N MET A 1 13.55 -44.66 -21.91
CA MET A 1 14.55 -43.62 -21.62
C MET A 1 13.79 -42.36 -21.32
N VAL A 2 13.90 -41.86 -20.09
CA VAL A 2 13.25 -40.65 -19.60
C VAL A 2 14.18 -39.49 -19.93
N GLU A 3 13.69 -38.45 -20.59
CA GLU A 3 14.41 -37.19 -20.70
C GLU A 3 13.51 -36.07 -20.17
N ALA A 4 13.96 -35.48 -19.08
CA ALA A 4 13.26 -34.47 -18.33
C ALA A 4 13.71 -33.08 -18.78
N SER A 5 12.74 -32.23 -19.13
CA SER A 5 12.64 -30.76 -18.93
C SER A 5 13.83 -29.85 -19.27
N PRO A 6 13.53 -28.62 -19.74
CA PRO A 6 13.45 -27.56 -18.74
C PRO A 6 12.11 -26.82 -18.81
N TRP A 7 11.41 -26.84 -17.68
CA TRP A 7 10.32 -25.91 -17.40
C TRP A 7 10.92 -24.51 -17.33
N HIS A 8 10.82 -23.74 -18.41
CA HIS A 8 10.85 -22.29 -18.29
C HIS A 8 9.67 -21.89 -17.41
N LYS A 9 9.93 -21.53 -16.14
CA LYS A 9 9.01 -20.73 -15.34
C LYS A 9 8.75 -19.45 -16.14
N LYS A 10 7.63 -19.38 -16.86
CA LYS A 10 7.11 -18.09 -17.34
C LYS A 10 7.04 -17.19 -16.11
N PRO A 11 7.63 -15.97 -16.13
CA PRO A 11 7.36 -15.01 -15.09
C PRO A 11 5.84 -14.85 -15.05
N GLN A 12 5.23 -15.12 -13.90
CA GLN A 12 3.83 -14.82 -13.69
C GLN A 12 3.70 -13.30 -13.78
N THR A 13 3.34 -12.81 -14.96
CA THR A 13 3.00 -11.41 -15.17
C THR A 13 1.75 -11.13 -14.34
N LEU A 14 1.91 -10.49 -13.18
CA LEU A 14 0.79 -10.00 -12.40
C LEU A 14 0.00 -9.02 -13.26
N ALA A 15 -1.27 -9.33 -13.52
CA ALA A 15 -2.16 -8.44 -14.24
C ALA A 15 -2.38 -7.17 -13.40
N CYS A 16 -2.28 -6.01 -14.04
CA CYS A 16 -2.49 -4.72 -13.38
C CYS A 16 -3.99 -4.44 -13.20
N PRO A 17 -4.39 -3.72 -12.14
CA PRO A 17 -3.53 -3.11 -11.10
C PRO A 17 -3.08 -4.10 -10.02
N LEU A 18 -2.00 -3.75 -9.31
CA LEU A 18 -1.46 -4.54 -8.20
C LEU A 18 -2.24 -4.22 -6.92
N PHE A 19 -3.08 -5.14 -6.45
CA PHE A 19 -3.79 -4.96 -5.19
C PHE A 19 -2.84 -5.09 -3.99
N ILE A 20 -3.01 -4.20 -3.01
CA ILE A 20 -2.25 -4.25 -1.76
C ILE A 20 -2.95 -5.24 -0.82
N ALA A 21 -2.18 -6.22 -0.33
CA ALA A 21 -2.69 -7.28 0.52
C ALA A 21 -1.79 -7.50 1.74
N GLN A 22 -2.38 -7.99 2.83
CA GLN A 22 -1.64 -8.45 4.00
C GLN A 22 -1.27 -9.93 3.83
N GLU A 23 0.02 -10.24 4.00
CA GLU A 23 0.49 -11.62 4.06
C GLU A 23 -0.09 -12.33 5.29
N LYS A 24 -0.71 -13.52 5.10
CA LYS A 24 -1.49 -14.18 6.17
C LYS A 24 -0.66 -15.10 7.05
N ASP A 25 0.43 -15.67 6.52
CA ASP A 25 1.20 -16.72 7.20
C ASP A 25 2.50 -16.22 7.84
N GLY A 26 2.83 -14.93 7.68
CA GLY A 26 4.06 -14.33 8.21
C GLY A 26 5.34 -14.88 7.57
N SER A 27 5.24 -15.63 6.47
CA SER A 27 6.37 -16.20 5.74
C SER A 27 7.25 -15.14 5.06
N SER A 28 6.70 -13.94 4.89
CA SER A 28 7.34 -12.79 4.26
C SER A 28 7.12 -11.50 5.06
N ILE A 29 8.05 -10.56 4.93
CA ILE A 29 7.94 -9.18 5.46
C ILE A 29 7.15 -8.29 4.49
N GLY A 30 6.76 -8.82 3.32
CA GLY A 30 6.06 -8.09 2.27
C GLY A 30 6.99 -7.26 1.38
N HIS A 31 6.39 -6.46 0.50
CA HIS A 31 7.11 -5.58 -0.43
C HIS A 31 7.35 -4.20 0.20
N PRO A 32 8.55 -3.61 -0.01
CA PRO A 32 8.82 -2.26 0.46
C PRO A 32 7.99 -1.22 -0.31
N PHE A 33 7.67 -0.12 0.36
CA PHE A 33 7.08 1.06 -0.25
C PHE A 33 7.78 2.33 0.24
N LYS A 34 7.68 3.38 -0.58
CA LYS A 34 8.16 4.72 -0.27
C LYS A 34 6.96 5.59 0.11
N ILE A 35 7.12 6.39 1.16
CA ILE A 35 6.15 7.41 1.56
C ILE A 35 6.74 8.79 1.23
N THR A 36 5.93 9.66 0.66
CA THR A 36 6.28 11.06 0.40
C THR A 36 5.20 11.98 0.94
N SER A 37 5.58 13.20 1.31
CA SER A 37 4.64 14.24 1.72
C SER A 37 4.84 15.47 0.82
N PRO A 38 3.77 16.20 0.46
CA PRO A 38 3.91 17.49 -0.21
C PRO A 38 4.55 18.55 0.70
N ILE A 39 4.60 18.31 2.02
CA ILE A 39 5.25 19.20 2.98
C ILE A 39 6.73 18.87 3.03
N SER A 40 7.58 19.84 2.67
CA SER A 40 9.03 19.71 2.75
C SER A 40 9.51 19.82 4.20
N SER A 41 9.73 18.68 4.85
CA SER A 41 10.27 18.59 6.21
C SER A 41 11.28 17.45 6.36
N LYS A 42 12.14 17.55 7.38
CA LYS A 42 13.15 16.54 7.70
C LYS A 42 12.56 15.19 8.10
N TYR A 43 11.35 15.20 8.67
CA TYR A 43 10.58 14.03 9.07
C TYR A 43 9.25 14.03 8.33
N LEU A 44 8.66 12.87 8.11
CA LEU A 44 7.33 12.78 7.51
C LEU A 44 6.30 13.35 8.51
N PRO A 45 5.59 14.45 8.17
CA PRO A 45 4.58 15.00 9.07
C PRO A 45 3.30 14.16 9.00
N PHE A 46 2.46 14.27 10.03
CA PHE A 46 1.07 13.82 9.92
C PHE A 46 0.33 14.65 8.88
N GLY A 47 -0.63 14.04 8.20
CA GLY A 47 -1.40 14.67 7.14
C GLY A 47 -1.14 14.05 5.77
N PRO A 48 -1.32 14.83 4.68
CA PRO A 48 -1.30 14.29 3.32
C PRO A 48 0.00 13.59 2.96
N THR A 49 -0.12 12.41 2.38
CA THR A 49 0.99 11.56 1.96
C THR A 49 0.63 10.76 0.71
N GLU A 50 1.66 10.43 -0.06
CA GLU A 50 1.57 9.49 -1.17
C GLU A 50 2.45 8.27 -0.91
N PHE A 51 1.89 7.10 -1.17
CA PHE A 51 2.54 5.80 -1.02
C PHE A 51 2.90 5.26 -2.41
N TYR A 52 4.11 4.74 -2.56
CA TYR A 52 4.62 4.17 -3.81
C TYR A 52 5.19 2.79 -3.56
N VAL A 53 4.69 1.77 -4.26
CA VAL A 53 5.29 0.44 -4.22
C VAL A 53 6.68 0.50 -4.84
N VAL A 54 7.67 -0.07 -4.16
CA VAL A 54 9.03 -0.20 -4.68
C VAL A 54 9.16 -1.62 -5.23
N ASP A 55 8.78 -1.79 -6.49
CA ASP A 55 8.90 -3.03 -7.22
C ASP A 55 9.40 -2.73 -8.65
N ASP A 56 10.60 -3.20 -8.94
CA ASP A 56 11.25 -3.03 -10.25
C ASP A 56 10.95 -4.19 -11.21
N THR A 57 10.22 -5.22 -10.76
CA THR A 57 9.93 -6.44 -11.53
C THR A 57 8.55 -6.46 -12.18
N THR A 58 7.66 -5.53 -11.78
CA THR A 58 6.30 -5.45 -12.33
C THR A 58 6.26 -4.90 -13.75
N THR A 59 5.31 -5.40 -14.54
CA THR A 59 4.97 -4.89 -15.87
C THR A 59 3.95 -3.75 -15.83
N CYS A 60 3.47 -3.36 -14.66
CA CYS A 60 2.51 -2.26 -14.55
C CYS A 60 3.11 -0.91 -14.92
N THR A 61 2.28 -0.09 -15.56
CA THR A 61 2.72 1.25 -15.98
C THR A 61 2.98 2.11 -14.73
N LYS A 62 4.14 2.75 -14.68
CA LYS A 62 4.51 3.66 -13.59
C LYS A 62 3.72 4.98 -13.71
N PRO A 63 3.37 5.65 -12.59
CA PRO A 63 3.84 5.40 -11.23
C PRO A 63 3.09 4.27 -10.50
N LEU A 64 3.83 3.48 -9.69
CA LEU A 64 3.25 2.50 -8.76
C LEU A 64 2.71 3.16 -7.49
N ALA A 65 2.06 4.31 -7.64
CA ALA A 65 1.43 5.03 -6.56
C ALA A 65 0.18 4.28 -6.09
N TRP A 66 -0.09 4.30 -4.79
CA TRP A 66 -1.36 3.82 -4.26
C TRP A 66 -2.50 4.68 -4.80
N ARG A 67 -3.55 4.01 -5.21
CA ARG A 67 -4.80 4.57 -5.72
C ARG A 67 -5.96 3.73 -5.22
N LEU A 68 -7.12 4.37 -5.11
CA LEU A 68 -8.36 3.69 -4.75
C LEU A 68 -8.99 3.09 -6.00
N THR A 69 -9.50 1.87 -5.87
CA THR A 69 -10.30 1.20 -6.90
C THR A 69 -11.58 0.69 -6.26
N THR A 70 -12.70 0.92 -6.92
CA THR A 70 -14.01 0.49 -6.43
C THR A 70 -14.39 -0.81 -7.12
N ASP A 71 -14.68 -1.83 -6.33
CA ASP A 71 -15.35 -3.02 -6.83
C ASP A 71 -16.84 -2.71 -7.00
N ASN A 72 -17.28 -2.63 -8.26
CA ASN A 72 -18.67 -2.32 -8.60
C ASN A 72 -19.66 -3.40 -8.13
N ALA A 73 -19.22 -4.63 -7.88
CA ALA A 73 -20.10 -5.71 -7.42
C ALA A 73 -20.44 -5.57 -5.93
N THR A 74 -19.45 -5.22 -5.11
CA THR A 74 -19.60 -5.15 -3.64
C THR A 74 -19.71 -3.72 -3.11
N GLY A 75 -19.37 -2.72 -3.92
CA GLY A 75 -19.19 -1.34 -3.49
C GLY A 75 -17.96 -1.12 -2.62
N GLN A 76 -17.13 -2.15 -2.41
CA GLN A 76 -15.92 -2.05 -1.59
C GLN A 76 -14.86 -1.23 -2.31
N ILE A 77 -14.12 -0.44 -1.54
CA ILE A 77 -13.03 0.38 -2.04
C ILE A 77 -11.72 -0.27 -1.60
N TYR A 78 -10.92 -0.70 -2.56
CA TYR A 78 -9.62 -1.31 -2.36
C TYR A 78 -8.49 -0.33 -2.67
N VAL A 79 -7.31 -0.64 -2.13
CA VAL A 79 -6.08 0.06 -2.47
C VAL A 79 -5.28 -0.79 -3.46
N ALA A 80 -4.90 -0.18 -4.59
CA ALA A 80 -4.08 -0.81 -5.61
C ALA A 80 -3.01 0.15 -6.15
N ALA A 81 -2.04 -0.38 -6.88
CA ALA A 81 -0.96 0.37 -7.51
C ALA A 81 -0.81 0.03 -9.00
N GLY A 82 -0.24 0.95 -9.78
CA GLY A 82 -0.01 0.73 -11.22
C GLY A 82 -1.31 0.70 -12.04
N THR A 83 -2.32 1.47 -11.62
CA THR A 83 -3.54 1.69 -12.39
C THR A 83 -3.22 2.48 -13.67
N THR A 84 -3.90 2.17 -14.77
CA THR A 84 -3.74 2.87 -16.05
C THR A 84 -4.42 4.23 -16.09
N GLU A 85 -5.36 4.49 -15.18
CA GLU A 85 -6.05 5.76 -15.08
C GLU A 85 -5.16 6.80 -14.40
N SER A 86 -4.95 7.93 -15.08
CA SER A 86 -4.33 9.13 -14.51
C SER A 86 -5.31 9.78 -13.54
N LEU A 87 -5.54 9.11 -12.42
CA LEU A 87 -6.17 9.71 -11.28
C LEU A 87 -5.11 10.61 -10.65
N GLY A 88 -5.42 11.90 -10.53
CA GLY A 88 -4.56 12.90 -9.89
C GLY A 88 -4.09 12.47 -8.49
N PRO A 89 -3.31 13.29 -7.79
CA PRO A 89 -2.87 12.94 -6.44
C PRO A 89 -4.08 12.53 -5.60
N SER A 90 -4.07 11.29 -5.13
CA SER A 90 -5.08 10.75 -4.20
C SER A 90 -4.45 10.81 -2.83
N PRO A 91 -4.60 11.93 -2.09
CA PRO A 91 -3.93 12.06 -0.81
C PRO A 91 -4.53 11.04 0.15
N PHE A 92 -3.72 10.06 0.51
CA PHE A 92 -3.88 9.36 1.77
C PHE A 92 -3.35 10.28 2.86
N SER A 93 -3.69 9.99 4.10
CA SER A 93 -3.13 10.70 5.25
C SER A 93 -2.72 9.73 6.33
N ILE A 94 -1.64 10.08 7.04
CA ILE A 94 -1.17 9.35 8.21
C ILE A 94 -1.46 10.19 9.45
N THR A 95 -2.02 9.57 10.49
CA THR A 95 -2.26 10.17 11.80
C THR A 95 -1.93 9.19 12.93
N LEU A 96 -1.92 9.68 14.17
CA LEU A 96 -1.93 8.84 15.36
C LEU A 96 -3.35 8.31 15.63
N PRO A 97 -3.48 7.09 16.18
CA PRO A 97 -4.75 6.59 16.68
C PRO A 97 -5.34 7.52 17.75
N PHE A 98 -6.66 7.70 17.73
CA PHE A 98 -7.38 8.56 18.68
C PHE A 98 -7.38 8.06 20.14
N SER A 99 -6.93 6.82 20.38
CA SER A 99 -6.79 6.23 21.72
C SER A 99 -5.31 6.05 22.04
N ASP A 100 -4.89 6.37 23.27
CA ASP A 100 -3.52 6.37 23.84
C ASP A 100 -2.75 5.02 23.82
N VAL A 101 -2.90 4.23 22.77
CA VAL A 101 -2.51 2.83 22.77
C VAL A 101 -1.37 2.63 21.79
N GLN A 102 -0.19 2.58 22.42
CA GLN A 102 1.11 2.11 21.91
C GLN A 102 1.95 3.12 21.10
N PRO A 103 3.21 3.35 21.52
CA PRO A 103 4.14 4.15 20.73
C PRO A 103 4.40 3.47 19.38
N ASN A 104 4.48 4.28 18.32
CA ASN A 104 4.80 3.88 16.93
C ASN A 104 3.67 3.17 16.17
N GLU A 105 2.41 3.33 16.58
CA GLU A 105 1.25 2.96 15.77
C GLU A 105 0.66 4.16 15.04
N TYR A 106 0.17 3.91 13.84
CA TYR A 106 -0.37 4.94 12.95
C TYR A 106 -1.66 4.46 12.30
N GLU A 107 -2.54 5.40 11.98
CA GLU A 107 -3.72 5.16 11.16
C GLU A 107 -3.50 5.78 9.78
N ILE A 108 -3.95 5.08 8.75
CA ILE A 108 -4.01 5.60 7.38
C ILE A 108 -5.48 5.87 7.06
N PHE A 109 -5.77 7.02 6.47
CA PHE A 109 -7.12 7.35 6.03
C PHE A 109 -7.12 8.07 4.69
N HIS A 110 -8.27 8.08 4.04
CA HIS A 110 -8.53 8.86 2.84
C HIS A 110 -9.83 9.64 3.04
N CYS A 111 -9.82 10.94 2.74
CA CYS A 111 -11.03 11.74 2.74
C CYS A 111 -11.38 12.10 1.29
N ASP A 112 -12.60 11.74 0.88
CA ASP A 112 -13.25 12.50 -0.17
C ASP A 112 -13.77 13.82 0.45
N ASN A 113 -14.15 14.81 -0.37
CA ASN A 113 -14.53 16.16 0.09
C ASN A 113 -15.64 16.20 1.18
N VAL A 114 -16.26 15.05 1.50
CA VAL A 114 -17.39 14.93 2.42
C VAL A 114 -17.11 13.94 3.55
N ILE A 115 -16.41 12.83 3.29
CA ILE A 115 -16.28 11.69 4.21
C ILE A 115 -14.84 11.18 4.25
N CYS A 116 -14.31 11.02 5.47
CA CYS A 116 -13.07 10.32 5.73
C CYS A 116 -13.32 8.83 6.00
N LYS A 117 -12.58 7.98 5.31
CA LYS A 117 -12.58 6.52 5.45
C LYS A 117 -11.22 6.07 5.97
N LEU A 118 -11.23 5.17 6.95
CA LEU A 118 -10.02 4.57 7.51
C LEU A 118 -9.60 3.36 6.68
N ALA A 119 -8.29 3.16 6.60
CA ALA A 119 -7.73 1.98 5.98
C ALA A 119 -7.93 0.75 6.89
N GLY A 120 -8.29 -0.38 6.28
CA GLY A 120 -8.50 -1.65 6.97
C GLY A 120 -8.27 -2.84 6.05
N ILE A 121 -8.08 -4.02 6.64
CA ILE A 121 -7.93 -5.27 5.89
C ILE A 121 -9.29 -5.97 5.85
N PHE A 122 -9.80 -6.24 4.65
CA PHE A 122 -11.02 -7.01 4.48
C PHE A 122 -10.76 -8.52 4.64
N GLU A 123 -11.82 -9.33 4.75
CA GLU A 123 -11.72 -10.78 4.97
C GLU A 123 -10.90 -11.50 3.87
N ASN A 124 -10.93 -10.98 2.64
CA ASN A 124 -10.13 -11.47 1.53
C ASN A 124 -8.62 -11.15 1.66
N GLY A 125 -8.21 -10.40 2.70
CA GLY A 125 -6.83 -10.02 2.97
C GLY A 125 -6.37 -8.77 2.22
N LEU A 126 -7.26 -8.12 1.45
CA LEU A 126 -6.93 -6.91 0.71
C LEU A 126 -7.08 -5.67 1.58
N LEU A 127 -6.19 -4.72 1.39
CA LEU A 127 -6.28 -3.39 1.97
C LEU A 127 -7.40 -2.60 1.27
N GLY A 128 -8.27 -1.99 2.06
CA GLY A 128 -9.35 -1.15 1.57
C GLY A 128 -9.67 0.01 2.50
N MET A 129 -10.66 0.80 2.11
CA MET A 129 -11.15 1.97 2.84
C MET A 129 -12.55 1.70 3.38
N ASN A 130 -12.76 1.95 4.67
CA ASN A 130 -14.02 1.71 5.35
C ASN A 130 -14.43 2.90 6.22
N THR A 131 -15.74 3.08 6.40
CA THR A 131 -16.34 4.03 7.37
C THR A 131 -16.56 3.40 8.74
N ASP A 132 -16.48 2.07 8.87
CA ASP A 132 -16.64 1.39 10.15
C ASP A 132 -15.36 1.51 11.00
N PHE A 133 -15.40 2.39 12.00
CA PHE A 133 -14.33 2.60 12.96
C PHE A 133 -14.03 1.37 13.84
N ASN A 134 -14.92 0.37 13.89
CA ASN A 134 -14.67 -0.88 14.61
C ASN A 134 -13.73 -1.81 13.85
N LEU A 135 -13.56 -1.61 12.55
CA LEU A 135 -12.60 -2.31 11.69
C LEU A 135 -11.30 -1.53 11.52
N LYS A 136 -11.01 -0.59 12.44
CA LYS A 136 -9.77 0.18 12.44
C LYS A 136 -8.56 -0.75 12.46
N PHE A 137 -7.62 -0.47 11.57
CA PHE A 137 -6.37 -1.20 11.47
C PHE A 137 -5.21 -0.25 11.74
N THR A 138 -4.33 -0.62 12.67
CA THR A 138 -3.14 0.18 12.98
C THR A 138 -1.93 -0.34 12.21
N PHE A 139 -1.10 0.60 11.76
CA PHE A 139 0.09 0.37 10.97
C PHE A 139 1.33 0.65 11.81
N ARG A 140 2.35 -0.19 11.65
CA ARG A 140 3.71 0.07 12.15
C ARG A 140 4.65 0.11 10.96
N PHE A 141 5.40 1.20 10.83
CA PHE A 141 6.36 1.34 9.74
C PHE A 141 7.72 0.80 10.15
N ARG A 142 8.22 -0.18 9.38
CA ARG A 142 9.59 -0.70 9.51
C ARG A 142 10.43 -0.19 8.36
N LYS A 143 11.64 0.32 8.68
CA LYS A 143 12.61 0.71 7.65
C LYS A 143 13.06 -0.53 6.87
N ALA A 144 12.77 -0.57 5.57
CA ALA A 144 13.10 -1.71 4.71
C ALA A 144 14.57 -1.71 4.23
N LEU A 145 15.13 -0.54 3.97
CA LEU A 145 16.50 -0.39 3.46
C LEU A 145 17.32 0.48 4.42
N THR A 146 18.35 -0.09 5.04
CA THR A 146 19.49 0.68 5.56
C THR A 146 20.34 1.09 4.37
N GLN A 147 20.16 2.30 3.86
CA GLN A 147 21.16 2.89 2.97
C GLN A 147 22.43 3.08 3.80
N THR A 148 23.43 2.23 3.60
CA THR A 148 24.82 2.58 3.88
C THR A 148 25.16 3.64 2.84
N SER A 149 25.01 4.91 3.20
CA SER A 149 25.63 5.98 2.40
C SER A 149 27.14 5.74 2.47
N GLN A 150 27.68 5.05 1.46
CA GLN A 150 29.07 5.24 1.10
C GLN A 150 29.16 6.67 0.57
N ILE A 151 29.53 7.57 1.49
CA ILE A 151 30.10 8.85 1.13
C ILE A 151 31.41 8.49 0.41
N MET A 152 31.46 8.73 -0.90
CA MET A 152 32.70 8.80 -1.66
C MET A 152 33.19 10.24 -1.64
#